data_AF-A0A955K7L2-F1
#
_entry.id   AF-A0A955K7L2-F1
#
_cell.length_a   1.000
_cell.length_b   1.000
_cell.length_c   1.000
_cell.angle_alpha   90.00
_cell.angle_beta   90.00
_cell.angle_gamma   90.00
#
_symmetry.space_group_name_H-M   'P 1'
#
loop_
_entity.id
_entity.type
_entity.pdbx_description
1 polymer ?
#
loop_
_entity_poly.entity_id
_entity_poly.type
_entity_poly.pdbx_seq_one_letter_code
_entity_poly.pdbx_strand_id
1 'polypeptide(L)'
;MEKFFKNHPKMPNYDKLRSKKAEYRQIPIDERTELYSEPLLGIYSHGLAGQSYYSRPNPLTVEPIPGVPAEPILRTTVLEKLAELNKAIKADQKLTGLFGGQVELYVEEGTRLLTTQKMLYNQGFPKLIRQQYPDATEDQVKAKLADLIAIPSDDINSPSPHTTGAAFDVTLRYYQDDLGYVPGQQEVCLRRFDGDVTEANFPDYFEKKKHLNSEQDEQIKQNRQIFHSIMTGEYFGYETEFACNPTEWWHWSYGDQLWAFVKDRPTAFYSIAK
;
A
#
# COMPACT_ATOMS: atom_id res chain seq x y z
N MET A 1 -14.88 -22.08 -7.14
CA MET A 1 -14.82 -20.85 -6.32
C MET A 1 -15.68 -20.93 -5.06
N GLU A 2 -16.97 -21.30 -5.10
CA GLU A 2 -17.86 -21.26 -3.91
C GLU A 2 -17.40 -22.05 -2.66
N LYS A 3 -16.71 -23.19 -2.82
CA LYS A 3 -16.19 -23.96 -1.67
C LYS A 3 -14.99 -23.28 -0.97
N PHE A 4 -14.26 -22.42 -1.66
CA PHE A 4 -13.15 -21.66 -1.08
C PHE A 4 -13.73 -20.60 -0.12
N PHE A 5 -14.65 -19.77 -0.58
CA PHE A 5 -15.16 -18.64 0.21
C PHE A 5 -16.03 -18.99 1.43
N LYS A 6 -16.53 -20.23 1.55
CA LYS A 6 -17.28 -20.65 2.75
C LYS A 6 -16.44 -20.64 4.04
N ASN A 7 -15.12 -20.76 3.93
CA ASN A 7 -14.19 -20.88 5.06
C ASN A 7 -13.03 -19.86 5.03
N HIS A 8 -13.08 -18.82 4.18
CA HIS A 8 -12.00 -17.83 4.07
C HIS A 8 -12.19 -16.62 4.99
N PRO A 9 -11.09 -15.96 5.40
CA PRO A 9 -11.16 -14.77 6.23
C PRO A 9 -11.90 -13.64 5.52
N LYS A 10 -12.85 -13.07 6.26
CA LYS A 10 -13.49 -11.82 5.87
C LYS A 10 -12.51 -10.69 6.12
N MET A 11 -12.54 -9.67 5.27
CA MET A 11 -11.76 -8.45 5.54
C MET A 11 -12.16 -7.90 6.91
N PRO A 12 -11.19 -7.56 7.78
CA PRO A 12 -11.49 -6.97 9.07
C PRO A 12 -12.16 -5.60 8.90
N ASN A 13 -12.99 -5.22 9.87
CA ASN A 13 -13.57 -3.88 9.89
C ASN A 13 -12.50 -2.85 10.34
N TYR A 14 -12.24 -1.84 9.51
CA TYR A 14 -11.23 -0.81 9.78
C TYR A 14 -11.81 0.49 10.39
N ASP A 15 -13.11 0.56 10.69
CA ASP A 15 -13.78 1.79 11.18
C ASP A 15 -13.12 2.31 12.48
N LYS A 16 -12.74 1.41 13.40
CA LYS A 16 -12.05 1.80 14.65
C LYS A 16 -10.62 2.31 14.40
N LEU A 17 -9.90 1.73 13.45
CA LEU A 17 -8.57 2.19 13.07
C LEU A 17 -8.64 3.53 12.34
N ARG A 18 -9.59 3.71 11.43
CA ARG A 18 -9.81 4.99 10.73
C ARG A 18 -10.12 6.12 11.70
N SER A 19 -11.00 5.91 12.68
CA SER A 19 -11.39 6.97 13.62
C SER A 19 -10.24 7.49 14.49
N LYS A 20 -9.15 6.72 14.60
CA LYS A 20 -7.94 7.07 15.37
C LYS A 20 -6.71 7.29 14.50
N LYS A 21 -6.83 7.26 13.16
CA LYS A 21 -5.68 7.35 12.25
C LYS A 21 -4.86 8.61 12.49
N ALA A 22 -5.48 9.73 12.89
CA ALA A 22 -4.74 10.96 13.19
C ALA A 22 -3.69 10.81 14.32
N GLU A 23 -3.80 9.77 15.15
CA GLU A 23 -2.95 9.54 16.32
C GLU A 23 -1.66 8.75 16.00
N TYR A 24 -1.58 8.00 14.89
CA TYR A 24 -0.48 7.04 14.67
C TYR A 24 0.90 7.68 14.74
N ARG A 25 1.01 8.93 14.28
CA ARG A 25 2.26 9.71 14.23
C ARG A 25 2.79 10.17 15.59
N GLN A 26 2.07 9.89 16.67
CA GLN A 26 2.47 10.17 18.05
C GLN A 26 3.16 8.97 18.71
N ILE A 27 3.13 7.79 18.08
CA ILE A 27 3.75 6.58 18.63
C ILE A 27 5.28 6.75 18.62
N PRO A 28 5.97 6.57 19.77
CA PRO A 28 7.42 6.74 19.83
C PRO A 28 8.17 5.75 18.93
N ILE A 29 9.34 6.16 18.44
CA ILE A 29 10.25 5.31 17.68
C ILE A 29 11.38 4.86 18.61
N ASP A 30 11.60 3.55 18.73
CA ASP A 30 12.70 3.00 19.52
C ASP A 30 14.01 3.04 18.71
N GLU A 31 14.91 3.94 19.10
CA GLU A 31 16.20 4.14 18.42
C GLU A 31 17.26 3.10 18.80
N ARG A 32 16.99 2.23 19.78
CA ARG A 32 17.96 1.27 20.33
C ARG A 32 18.03 -0.04 19.55
N THR A 33 17.07 -0.27 18.66
CA THR A 33 17.03 -1.45 17.79
C THR A 33 18.02 -1.32 16.64
N GLU A 34 18.67 -2.42 16.28
CA GLU A 34 19.54 -2.50 15.10
C GLU A 34 18.78 -2.18 13.80
N LEU A 35 17.47 -2.43 13.78
CA LEU A 35 16.60 -2.12 12.64
C LEU A 35 16.46 -0.61 12.41
N TYR A 36 16.66 0.25 13.40
CA TYR A 36 16.49 1.71 13.23
C TYR A 36 17.30 2.28 12.07
N SER A 37 18.51 1.75 11.87
CA SER A 37 19.44 2.15 10.81
C SER A 37 19.56 1.11 9.69
N GLU A 38 18.59 0.21 9.54
CA GLU A 38 18.67 -0.87 8.55
C GLU A 38 18.87 -0.32 7.11
N PRO A 39 19.79 -0.87 6.31
CA PRO A 39 20.01 -0.38 4.97
C PRO A 39 18.78 -0.52 4.07
N LEU A 40 18.75 0.37 3.08
CA LEU A 40 17.82 0.35 1.97
C LEU A 40 18.43 -0.40 0.78
N LEU A 41 17.61 -1.22 0.11
CA LEU A 41 17.99 -1.89 -1.14
C LEU A 41 16.88 -1.76 -2.17
N GLY A 42 17.25 -1.87 -3.45
CA GLY A 42 16.30 -1.93 -4.55
C GLY A 42 15.59 -3.28 -4.62
N ILE A 43 14.31 -3.28 -4.97
CA ILE A 43 13.47 -4.50 -4.98
C ILE A 43 13.94 -5.57 -5.97
N TYR A 44 14.60 -5.21 -7.07
CA TYR A 44 14.98 -6.16 -8.12
C TYR A 44 16.06 -7.14 -7.64
N SER A 45 16.90 -6.71 -6.69
CA SER A 45 17.89 -7.57 -6.05
C SER A 45 17.29 -8.80 -5.34
N HIS A 46 15.98 -8.75 -5.04
CA HIS A 46 15.24 -9.83 -4.38
C HIS A 46 14.18 -10.48 -5.31
N GLY A 47 14.27 -10.25 -6.62
CA GLY A 47 13.35 -10.84 -7.59
C GLY A 47 11.90 -10.36 -7.46
N LEU A 48 11.70 -9.19 -6.86
CA LEU A 48 10.40 -8.54 -6.76
C LEU A 48 10.18 -7.65 -7.97
N ALA A 49 8.98 -7.73 -8.54
CA ALA A 49 8.58 -6.86 -9.62
C ALA A 49 8.06 -5.53 -9.09
N GLY A 50 8.22 -4.46 -9.88
CA GLY A 50 7.72 -3.15 -9.50
C GLY A 50 8.30 -2.01 -10.32
N GLN A 51 7.67 -0.86 -10.19
CA GLN A 51 8.19 0.42 -10.64
C GLN A 51 7.54 1.51 -9.81
N SER A 52 8.31 2.48 -9.32
CA SER A 52 7.78 3.61 -8.56
C SER A 52 6.72 4.35 -9.36
N TYR A 53 5.58 4.58 -8.73
CA TYR A 53 4.37 5.10 -9.36
C TYR A 53 4.60 6.50 -9.90
N TYR A 54 5.39 7.30 -9.18
CA TYR A 54 5.73 8.65 -9.57
C TYR A 54 6.92 8.76 -10.52
N SER A 55 7.57 7.65 -10.89
CA SER A 55 8.59 7.64 -11.95
C SER A 55 7.98 7.49 -13.36
N ARG A 56 6.65 7.41 -13.47
CA ARG A 56 5.90 7.26 -14.73
C ARG A 56 4.72 8.23 -14.80
N PRO A 57 4.18 8.52 -16.01
CA PRO A 57 2.93 9.24 -16.16
C PRO A 57 1.81 8.57 -15.38
N ASN A 58 1.01 9.37 -14.65
CA ASN A 58 -0.14 8.88 -13.90
C ASN A 58 -1.19 10.00 -13.75
N PRO A 59 -2.44 9.70 -13.37
CA PRO A 59 -3.50 10.70 -13.25
C PRO A 59 -3.21 11.86 -12.29
N LEU A 60 -2.36 11.65 -11.28
CA LEU A 60 -2.03 12.69 -10.29
C LEU A 60 -0.98 13.69 -10.81
N THR A 61 0.10 13.19 -11.42
CA THR A 61 1.24 14.02 -11.83
C THR A 61 1.28 14.34 -13.32
N VAL A 62 0.52 13.59 -14.14
CA VAL A 62 0.47 13.63 -15.62
C VAL A 62 1.79 13.22 -16.29
N GLU A 63 2.91 13.75 -15.79
CA GLU A 63 4.27 13.41 -16.20
C GLU A 63 5.03 12.72 -15.05
N PRO A 64 6.11 11.98 -15.35
CA PRO A 64 7.04 11.50 -14.33
C PRO A 64 7.59 12.64 -13.48
N ILE A 65 7.73 12.43 -12.17
CA ILE A 65 8.41 13.39 -11.30
C ILE A 65 9.93 13.24 -11.51
N PRO A 66 10.65 14.30 -11.90
CA PRO A 66 12.10 14.23 -12.05
C PRO A 66 12.81 13.82 -10.76
N GLY A 67 13.73 12.86 -10.87
CA GLY A 67 14.54 12.39 -9.74
C GLY A 67 13.91 11.26 -8.91
N VAL A 68 12.65 10.87 -9.17
CA VAL A 68 12.09 9.65 -8.58
C VAL A 68 12.73 8.43 -9.29
N PRO A 69 13.41 7.53 -8.55
CA PRO A 69 14.01 6.34 -9.16
C PRO A 69 12.92 5.43 -9.71
N ALA A 70 13.21 4.73 -10.80
CA ALA A 70 12.26 3.78 -11.38
C ALA A 70 12.10 2.53 -10.49
N GLU A 71 13.19 2.01 -9.96
CA GLU A 71 13.19 0.88 -9.03
C GLU A 71 12.76 1.34 -7.62
N PRO A 72 11.68 0.79 -7.05
CA PRO A 72 11.35 1.01 -5.65
C PRO A 72 12.47 0.53 -4.73
N ILE A 73 12.70 1.30 -3.67
CA ILE A 73 13.73 1.01 -2.66
C ILE A 73 13.04 0.83 -1.31
N LEU A 74 13.40 -0.20 -0.54
CA LEU A 74 12.80 -0.52 0.76
C LEU A 74 13.85 -0.97 1.77
N ARG A 75 13.45 -0.98 3.04
CA ARG A 75 14.20 -1.59 4.15
C ARG A 75 14.44 -3.08 3.88
N THR A 76 15.64 -3.57 4.19
CA THR A 76 16.07 -4.94 3.85
C THR A 76 15.12 -6.00 4.41
N THR A 77 14.70 -5.90 5.68
CA THR A 77 13.73 -6.85 6.26
C THR A 77 12.38 -6.82 5.53
N VAL A 78 11.94 -5.65 5.05
CA VAL A 78 10.69 -5.54 4.28
C VAL A 78 10.82 -6.27 2.94
N LEU A 79 11.95 -6.11 2.26
CA LEU A 79 12.25 -6.80 1.00
C LEU A 79 12.28 -8.30 1.16
N GLU A 80 12.98 -8.82 2.18
CA GLU A 80 13.09 -10.25 2.42
C GLU A 80 11.71 -10.87 2.69
N LYS A 81 10.89 -10.21 3.51
CA LYS A 81 9.50 -10.64 3.76
C LYS A 81 8.65 -10.63 2.49
N LEU A 82 8.72 -9.58 1.68
CA LEU A 82 7.99 -9.50 0.41
C LEU A 82 8.47 -10.57 -0.57
N ALA A 83 9.78 -10.84 -0.63
CA ALA A 83 10.35 -11.84 -1.53
C ALA A 83 9.95 -13.26 -1.14
N GLU A 84 9.95 -13.58 0.15
CA GLU A 84 9.44 -14.86 0.66
C GLU A 84 7.96 -15.04 0.33
N LEU A 85 7.14 -14.00 0.58
CA LEU A 85 5.73 -14.00 0.25
C LEU A 85 5.50 -14.15 -1.26
N ASN A 86 6.25 -13.42 -2.10
CA ASN A 86 6.17 -13.49 -3.56
C ASN A 86 6.53 -14.88 -4.09
N LYS A 87 7.55 -15.53 -3.51
CA LYS A 87 7.92 -16.91 -3.84
C LYS A 87 6.78 -17.88 -3.52
N ALA A 88 6.13 -17.73 -2.37
CA ALA A 88 4.97 -18.54 -2.00
C ALA A 88 3.80 -18.33 -2.97
N ILE A 89 3.49 -17.07 -3.33
CA ILE A 89 2.45 -16.72 -4.29
C ILE A 89 2.69 -17.40 -5.65
N LYS A 90 3.91 -17.27 -6.20
CA LYS A 90 4.25 -17.81 -7.53
C LYS A 90 4.21 -19.35 -7.58
N ALA A 91 4.46 -20.01 -6.45
CA ALA A 91 4.42 -21.47 -6.35
C ALA A 91 2.99 -22.03 -6.17
N ASP A 92 2.01 -21.19 -5.81
CA ASP A 92 0.68 -21.64 -5.45
C ASP A 92 -0.26 -21.79 -6.66
N GLN A 93 -0.56 -23.05 -7.01
CA GLN A 93 -1.46 -23.39 -8.12
C GLN A 93 -2.92 -23.04 -7.84
N LYS A 94 -3.31 -22.96 -6.57
CA LYS A 94 -4.67 -22.60 -6.17
C LYS A 94 -4.90 -21.10 -6.35
N LEU A 95 -3.94 -20.25 -6.00
CA LEU A 95 -3.96 -18.82 -6.33
C LEU A 95 -3.99 -18.61 -7.84
N THR A 96 -3.18 -19.37 -8.59
CA THR A 96 -3.19 -19.34 -10.06
C THR A 96 -4.60 -19.62 -10.62
N GLY A 97 -5.28 -20.65 -10.11
CA GLY A 97 -6.64 -20.97 -10.50
C GLY A 97 -7.70 -19.96 -10.04
N LEU A 98 -7.52 -19.32 -8.88
CA LEU A 98 -8.44 -18.31 -8.35
C LEU A 98 -8.41 -17.01 -9.15
N PHE A 99 -7.21 -16.56 -9.55
CA PHE A 99 -7.05 -15.35 -10.34
C PHE A 99 -7.13 -15.60 -11.84
N GLY A 100 -7.12 -16.86 -12.30
CA GLY A 100 -7.19 -17.20 -13.72
C GLY A 100 -5.85 -17.10 -14.46
N GLY A 101 -4.75 -17.04 -13.71
CA GLY A 101 -3.38 -16.96 -14.23
C GLY A 101 -2.37 -16.88 -13.09
N GLN A 102 -1.11 -17.19 -13.38
CA GLN A 102 -0.05 -17.05 -12.37
C GLN A 102 0.12 -15.57 -12.04
N VAL A 103 0.18 -15.24 -10.76
CA VAL A 103 0.32 -13.86 -10.27
C VAL A 103 1.60 -13.71 -9.46
N GLU A 104 2.05 -12.47 -9.31
CA GLU A 104 3.16 -12.07 -8.44
C GLU A 104 2.90 -10.68 -7.84
N LEU A 105 3.59 -10.38 -6.74
CA LEU A 105 3.59 -9.04 -6.15
C LEU A 105 4.21 -8.05 -7.13
N TYR A 106 3.58 -6.88 -7.24
CA TYR A 106 4.10 -5.74 -7.97
C TYR A 106 4.15 -4.52 -7.04
N VAL A 107 5.37 -4.09 -6.70
CA VAL A 107 5.60 -2.95 -5.81
C VAL A 107 5.49 -1.67 -6.63
N GLU A 108 4.47 -0.88 -6.32
CA GLU A 108 4.17 0.35 -7.02
C GLU A 108 4.83 1.56 -6.38
N GLU A 109 5.16 1.52 -5.10
CA GLU A 109 5.94 2.59 -4.48
C GLU A 109 6.66 2.06 -3.25
N GLY A 110 7.86 2.58 -3.01
CA GLY A 110 8.64 2.28 -1.81
C GLY A 110 9.03 3.56 -1.08
N THR A 111 10.33 3.71 -0.84
CA THR A 111 10.89 4.89 -0.20
C THR A 111 10.68 6.12 -1.05
N ARG A 112 9.97 7.11 -0.50
CA ARG A 112 9.65 8.35 -1.21
C ARG A 112 10.55 9.48 -0.76
N LEU A 113 11.09 10.23 -1.73
CA LEU A 113 11.83 11.47 -1.45
C LEU A 113 10.93 12.48 -0.74
N LEU A 114 11.48 13.23 0.23
CA LEU A 114 10.73 14.28 0.94
C LEU A 114 10.23 15.38 -0.02
N THR A 115 11.01 15.71 -1.05
CA THR A 115 10.62 16.67 -2.09
C THR A 115 9.37 16.19 -2.84
N THR A 116 9.33 14.91 -3.21
CA THR A 116 8.16 14.26 -3.80
C THR A 116 6.97 14.29 -2.84
N GLN A 117 7.17 13.92 -1.57
CA GLN A 117 6.11 13.98 -0.56
C GLN A 117 5.51 15.40 -0.42
N LYS A 118 6.38 16.44 -0.37
CA LYS A 118 5.97 17.86 -0.31
C LYS A 118 5.19 18.28 -1.55
N MET A 119 5.64 17.88 -2.75
CA MET A 119 4.96 18.19 -4.00
C MET A 119 3.55 17.56 -4.06
N LEU A 120 3.45 16.28 -3.72
CA LEU A 120 2.18 15.55 -3.71
C LEU A 120 1.19 16.15 -2.71
N TYR A 121 1.65 16.43 -1.49
CA TYR A 121 0.80 16.98 -0.43
C TYR A 121 0.33 18.41 -0.73
N ASN A 122 1.23 19.29 -1.18
CA ASN A 122 0.91 20.71 -1.38
C ASN A 122 0.18 20.99 -2.70
N GLN A 123 0.40 20.16 -3.73
CA GLN A 123 -0.10 20.45 -5.09
C GLN A 123 -0.90 19.28 -5.67
N GLY A 124 -0.32 18.09 -5.71
CA GLY A 124 -0.92 16.92 -6.39
C GLY A 124 -2.31 16.58 -5.85
N PHE A 125 -2.39 16.13 -4.60
CA PHE A 125 -3.64 15.70 -3.99
C PHE A 125 -4.68 16.84 -3.88
N PRO A 126 -4.33 18.06 -3.46
CA PRO A 126 -5.28 19.17 -3.45
C PRO A 126 -5.88 19.48 -4.83
N LYS A 127 -5.08 19.36 -5.91
CA LYS A 127 -5.59 19.52 -7.28
C LYS A 127 -6.59 18.41 -7.61
N LEU A 128 -6.25 17.16 -7.33
CA LEU A 128 -7.10 16.01 -7.60
C LEU A 128 -8.44 16.06 -6.83
N ILE A 129 -8.39 16.46 -5.56
CA ILE A 129 -9.60 16.64 -4.74
C ILE A 129 -10.50 17.70 -5.37
N ARG A 130 -9.96 18.87 -5.76
CA ARG A 130 -10.77 19.93 -6.39
C ARG A 130 -11.32 19.54 -7.77
N GLN A 131 -10.68 18.61 -8.48
CA GLN A 131 -11.22 18.08 -9.73
C GLN A 131 -12.47 17.21 -9.49
N GLN A 132 -12.49 16.39 -8.43
CA GLN A 132 -13.64 15.56 -8.09
C GLN A 132 -14.72 16.28 -7.29
N TYR A 133 -14.33 17.30 -6.51
CA TYR A 133 -15.22 18.12 -5.70
C TYR A 133 -14.98 19.61 -6.01
N PRO A 134 -15.47 20.12 -7.16
CA PRO A 134 -15.23 21.51 -7.57
C PRO A 134 -15.76 22.55 -6.59
N ASP A 135 -16.81 22.21 -5.86
CA ASP A 135 -17.48 23.10 -4.89
C ASP A 135 -16.96 22.93 -3.44
N ALA A 136 -15.91 22.11 -3.23
CA ALA A 136 -15.38 21.88 -1.90
C ALA A 136 -14.71 23.14 -1.33
N THR A 137 -15.01 23.46 -0.07
CA THR A 137 -14.31 24.51 0.67
C THR A 137 -12.88 24.09 1.00
N GLU A 138 -12.01 25.04 1.31
CA GLU A 138 -10.64 24.73 1.72
C GLU A 138 -10.56 23.81 2.94
N ASP A 139 -11.50 23.92 3.88
CA ASP A 139 -11.54 23.03 5.05
C ASP A 139 -11.99 21.61 4.68
N GLN A 140 -12.90 21.46 3.71
CA GLN A 140 -13.27 20.15 3.16
C GLN A 140 -12.11 19.52 2.40
N VAL A 141 -11.35 20.31 1.63
CA VAL A 141 -10.13 19.84 0.94
C VAL A 141 -9.10 19.37 1.96
N LYS A 142 -8.84 20.13 3.03
CA LYS A 142 -7.90 19.74 4.10
C LYS A 142 -8.34 18.47 4.81
N ALA A 143 -9.63 18.35 5.14
CA ALA A 143 -10.17 17.16 5.80
C ALA A 143 -9.95 15.91 4.94
N LYS A 144 -10.28 15.98 3.65
CA LYS A 144 -10.07 14.87 2.71
C LYS A 144 -8.58 14.59 2.44
N LEU A 145 -7.74 15.62 2.43
CA LEU A 145 -6.28 15.47 2.26
C LEU A 145 -5.67 14.61 3.38
N ALA A 146 -6.14 14.77 4.62
CA ALA A 146 -5.65 14.01 5.77
C ALA A 146 -5.86 12.49 5.65
N ASP A 147 -6.86 12.05 4.89
CA ASP A 147 -7.13 10.63 4.65
C ASP A 147 -6.25 10.02 3.55
N LEU A 148 -5.76 10.85 2.62
CA LEU A 148 -5.13 10.43 1.37
C LEU A 148 -3.60 10.49 1.39
N ILE A 149 -3.03 11.40 2.18
CA ILE A 149 -1.57 11.59 2.20
C ILE A 149 -1.11 12.15 3.54
N ALA A 150 -0.04 11.55 4.08
CA ALA A 150 0.58 12.03 5.30
C ALA A 150 1.22 13.42 5.11
N ILE A 151 1.13 14.27 6.15
CA ILE A 151 1.82 15.56 6.16
C ILE A 151 3.34 15.33 5.97
N PRO A 152 4.00 16.01 5.02
CA PRO A 152 5.43 15.91 4.80
C PRO A 152 6.21 16.24 6.07
N SER A 153 7.17 15.38 6.43
CA SER A 153 7.97 15.55 7.63
C SER A 153 9.35 14.90 7.49
N ASP A 154 10.35 15.65 7.92
CA ASP A 154 11.74 15.24 8.13
C ASP A 154 12.12 15.19 9.62
N ASP A 155 11.13 15.23 10.52
CA ASP A 155 11.35 14.94 11.92
C ASP A 155 11.61 13.43 12.10
N ILE A 156 12.78 13.09 12.65
CA ILE A 156 13.17 11.71 12.95
C ILE A 156 12.22 11.01 13.94
N ASN A 157 11.47 11.76 14.75
CA ASN A 157 10.50 11.22 15.70
C ASN A 157 9.09 11.07 15.11
N SER A 158 8.84 11.69 13.96
CA SER A 158 7.56 11.62 13.28
C SER A 158 7.75 11.79 11.77
N PRO A 159 8.42 10.85 11.09
CA PRO A 159 8.64 10.92 9.66
C PRO A 159 7.33 10.71 8.88
N SER A 160 7.30 11.11 7.61
CA SER A 160 6.26 10.63 6.70
C SER A 160 6.44 9.12 6.45
N PRO A 161 5.39 8.28 6.40
CA PRO A 161 5.54 6.82 6.33
C PRO A 161 6.50 6.33 5.22
N HIS A 162 6.30 6.76 3.97
CA HIS A 162 7.19 6.35 2.87
C HIS A 162 8.62 6.90 2.98
N THR A 163 8.90 7.96 3.76
CA THR A 163 10.29 8.44 3.92
C THR A 163 11.09 7.53 4.86
N THR A 164 10.44 6.61 5.56
CA THR A 164 11.11 5.62 6.43
C THR A 164 11.68 4.42 5.66
N GLY A 165 11.21 4.19 4.43
CA GLY A 165 11.46 2.97 3.65
C GLY A 165 10.77 1.70 4.17
N ALA A 166 9.95 1.83 5.21
CA ALA A 166 9.17 0.75 5.80
C ALA A 166 7.77 0.59 5.18
N ALA A 167 7.23 1.70 4.64
CA ALA A 167 5.94 1.75 3.97
C ALA A 167 6.09 1.54 2.47
N PHE A 168 5.14 0.83 1.88
CA PHE A 168 5.13 0.47 0.47
C PHE A 168 3.71 0.35 -0.07
N ASP A 169 3.56 0.67 -1.35
CA ASP A 169 2.34 0.45 -2.10
C ASP A 169 2.53 -0.78 -2.99
N VAL A 170 1.61 -1.74 -2.92
CA VAL A 170 1.74 -3.04 -3.61
C VAL A 170 0.40 -3.53 -4.14
N THR A 171 0.45 -4.19 -5.28
CA THR A 171 -0.68 -4.86 -5.95
C THR A 171 -0.27 -6.26 -6.41
N LEU A 172 -1.19 -6.99 -7.04
CA LEU A 172 -0.91 -8.25 -7.74
C LEU A 172 -0.98 -8.01 -9.24
N ARG A 173 0.08 -8.38 -9.96
CA ARG A 173 0.05 -8.47 -11.42
C ARG A 173 0.04 -9.92 -11.87
N TYR A 174 -0.43 -10.17 -13.10
CA TYR A 174 -0.13 -11.44 -13.75
C TYR A 174 1.36 -11.52 -14.08
N TYR A 175 1.94 -12.69 -13.86
CA TYR A 175 3.38 -12.93 -13.99
C TYR A 175 3.93 -12.45 -15.35
N GLN A 176 5.08 -11.80 -15.29
CA GLN A 176 5.87 -11.38 -16.45
C GLN A 176 7.34 -11.76 -16.22
N ASP A 177 8.09 -11.99 -17.29
CA ASP A 177 9.53 -12.27 -17.19
C ASP A 177 10.35 -11.03 -16.80
N ASP A 178 9.89 -9.83 -17.17
CA ASP A 178 10.54 -8.56 -16.81
C ASP A 178 10.02 -8.06 -15.45
N LEU A 179 10.92 -7.78 -14.51
CA LEU A 179 10.58 -7.26 -13.17
C LEU A 179 10.13 -5.79 -13.20
N GLY A 180 10.52 -5.03 -14.21
CA GLY A 180 10.09 -3.66 -14.40
C GLY A 180 8.65 -3.55 -14.92
N TYR A 181 8.29 -2.34 -15.35
CA TYR A 181 7.00 -2.09 -15.96
C TYR A 181 6.94 -2.63 -17.39
N VAL A 182 5.95 -3.48 -17.65
CA VAL A 182 5.69 -4.00 -18.99
C VAL A 182 4.47 -3.26 -19.58
N PRO A 183 4.59 -2.60 -20.75
CA PRO A 183 3.45 -1.94 -21.39
C PRO A 183 2.29 -2.90 -21.61
N GLY A 184 1.10 -2.52 -21.13
CA GLY A 184 -0.10 -3.36 -21.23
C GLY A 184 -0.15 -4.52 -20.23
N GLN A 185 0.78 -4.58 -19.25
CA GLN A 185 0.70 -5.54 -18.15
C GLN A 185 -0.68 -5.48 -17.50
N GLN A 186 -1.22 -6.66 -17.20
CA GLN A 186 -2.51 -6.79 -16.55
C GLN A 186 -2.31 -7.01 -15.06
N GLU A 187 -3.15 -6.35 -14.27
CA GLU A 187 -3.21 -6.52 -12.83
C GLU A 187 -4.47 -7.29 -12.43
N VAL A 188 -4.40 -7.96 -11.28
CA VAL A 188 -5.60 -8.50 -10.65
C VAL A 188 -6.51 -7.32 -10.34
N CYS A 189 -7.78 -7.41 -10.74
CA CYS A 189 -8.74 -6.34 -10.51
C CYS A 189 -9.05 -6.22 -9.00
N LEU A 190 -8.27 -5.41 -8.29
CA LEU A 190 -8.46 -5.02 -6.90
C LEU A 190 -9.14 -3.64 -6.76
N ARG A 191 -9.45 -3.02 -7.92
CA ARG A 191 -10.03 -1.68 -8.06
C ARG A 191 -9.13 -0.63 -7.39
N ARG A 192 -7.98 -0.37 -8.01
CA ARG A 192 -7.28 0.91 -7.87
C ARG A 192 -7.89 1.85 -8.88
N PHE A 193 -8.53 2.91 -8.44
CA PHE A 193 -8.81 4.01 -9.35
C PHE A 193 -7.73 5.04 -9.15
N ASP A 194 -6.80 5.05 -10.07
CA ASP A 194 -5.78 6.05 -10.11
C ASP A 194 -6.44 7.42 -10.24
N GLY A 195 -6.23 8.23 -9.21
CA GLY A 195 -6.88 9.52 -9.11
C GLY A 195 -8.28 9.51 -8.50
N ASP A 196 -8.76 8.42 -7.88
CA ASP A 196 -9.97 8.43 -7.02
C ASP A 196 -9.58 8.77 -5.58
N VAL A 197 -10.32 9.69 -4.97
CA VAL A 197 -10.06 10.14 -3.59
C VAL A 197 -11.20 9.77 -2.63
N THR A 198 -12.11 8.89 -3.04
CA THR A 198 -13.28 8.44 -2.27
C THR A 198 -12.95 7.28 -1.32
N GLU A 199 -13.92 6.89 -0.50
CA GLU A 199 -13.82 5.73 0.40
C GLU A 199 -13.72 4.40 -0.36
N ALA A 200 -13.88 4.37 -1.69
CA ALA A 200 -13.71 3.15 -2.51
C ALA A 200 -12.31 2.52 -2.36
N ASN A 201 -11.32 3.31 -1.93
CA ASN A 201 -9.96 2.86 -1.67
C ASN A 201 -9.79 2.18 -0.30
N PHE A 202 -10.79 2.25 0.59
CA PHE A 202 -10.71 1.62 1.90
C PHE A 202 -10.64 0.09 1.77
N PRO A 203 -9.81 -0.61 2.58
CA PRO A 203 -9.65 -2.06 2.48
C PRO A 203 -10.98 -2.83 2.57
N ASP A 204 -11.85 -2.43 3.49
CA ASP A 204 -13.15 -3.05 3.82
C ASP A 204 -14.35 -2.39 3.11
N TYR A 205 -14.12 -1.56 2.09
CA TYR A 205 -15.20 -0.90 1.36
C TYR A 205 -16.23 -1.90 0.83
N PHE A 206 -15.79 -2.94 0.11
CA PHE A 206 -16.68 -3.92 -0.50
C PHE A 206 -17.33 -4.91 0.48
N GLU A 207 -16.98 -4.89 1.77
CA GLU A 207 -17.67 -5.73 2.76
C GLU A 207 -19.08 -5.23 3.09
N LYS A 208 -19.34 -3.94 2.88
CA LYS A 208 -20.62 -3.33 3.26
C LYS A 208 -21.59 -3.47 2.09
N LYS A 209 -22.73 -4.16 2.30
CA LYS A 209 -23.74 -4.48 1.26
C LYS A 209 -24.17 -3.29 0.38
N LYS A 210 -24.14 -2.08 0.91
CA LYS A 210 -24.46 -0.84 0.17
C LYS A 210 -23.53 -0.56 -1.02
N HIS A 211 -22.42 -1.28 -1.14
CA HIS A 211 -21.40 -1.12 -2.17
C HIS A 211 -21.33 -2.30 -3.15
N LEU A 212 -22.19 -3.32 -3.00
CA LEU A 212 -22.23 -4.51 -3.86
C LEU A 212 -23.43 -4.40 -4.79
N ASN A 213 -23.22 -3.79 -5.96
CA ASN A 213 -24.27 -3.48 -6.92
C ASN A 213 -24.11 -4.23 -8.25
N SER A 214 -23.04 -5.01 -8.42
CA SER A 214 -22.71 -5.72 -9.64
C SER A 214 -21.90 -7.00 -9.36
N GLU A 215 -21.88 -7.92 -10.33
CA GLU A 215 -20.98 -9.10 -10.29
C GLU A 215 -19.50 -8.67 -10.21
N GLN A 216 -19.15 -7.55 -10.83
CA GLN A 216 -17.80 -6.99 -10.77
C GLN A 216 -17.44 -6.55 -9.34
N ASP A 217 -18.35 -5.92 -8.60
CA ASP A 217 -18.10 -5.51 -7.21
C ASP A 217 -17.89 -6.74 -6.31
N GLU A 218 -18.62 -7.83 -6.52
CA GLU A 218 -18.41 -9.10 -5.80
C GLU A 218 -17.06 -9.74 -6.15
N GLN A 219 -16.63 -9.67 -7.41
CA GLN A 219 -15.29 -10.16 -7.79
C GLN A 219 -14.19 -9.32 -7.13
N ILE A 220 -14.33 -7.98 -7.11
CA ILE A 220 -13.36 -7.09 -6.47
C ILE A 220 -13.30 -7.35 -4.97
N LYS A 221 -14.45 -7.53 -4.32
CA LYS A 221 -14.52 -7.93 -2.92
C LYS A 221 -13.72 -9.20 -2.65
N GLN A 222 -13.97 -10.24 -3.44
CA GLN A 222 -13.27 -11.52 -3.33
C GLN A 222 -11.76 -11.37 -3.55
N ASN A 223 -11.36 -10.60 -4.56
CA ASN A 223 -9.95 -10.34 -4.84
C ASN A 223 -9.29 -9.58 -3.68
N ARG A 224 -9.93 -8.56 -3.10
CA ARG A 224 -9.41 -7.81 -1.95
C ARG A 224 -9.31 -8.68 -0.69
N GLN A 225 -10.27 -9.56 -0.44
CA GLN A 225 -10.20 -10.52 0.67
C GLN A 225 -8.99 -11.46 0.50
N ILE A 226 -8.82 -12.04 -0.70
CA ILE A 226 -7.69 -12.93 -0.98
C ILE A 226 -6.37 -12.14 -0.85
N PHE A 227 -6.25 -10.99 -1.51
CA PHE A 227 -5.05 -10.16 -1.47
C PHE A 227 -4.68 -9.75 -0.04
N HIS A 228 -5.65 -9.30 0.75
CA HIS A 228 -5.42 -8.98 2.17
C HIS A 228 -4.94 -10.20 2.95
N SER A 229 -5.57 -11.37 2.79
CA SER A 229 -5.14 -12.61 3.46
C SER A 229 -3.77 -13.11 3.00
N ILE A 230 -3.36 -12.83 1.77
CA ILE A 230 -2.00 -13.07 1.27
C ILE A 230 -1.02 -12.15 2.01
N MET A 231 -1.31 -10.85 2.02
CA MET A 231 -0.43 -9.84 2.62
C MET A 231 -0.30 -9.97 4.13
N THR A 232 -1.32 -10.46 4.85
CA THR A 232 -1.20 -10.79 6.28
C THR A 232 -0.50 -12.13 6.54
N GLY A 233 -0.38 -12.99 5.52
CA GLY A 233 0.13 -14.36 5.62
C GLY A 233 -0.94 -15.40 5.95
N GLU A 234 -2.15 -14.98 6.34
CA GLU A 234 -3.24 -15.86 6.78
C GLU A 234 -3.59 -16.92 5.73
N TYR A 235 -3.58 -16.55 4.44
CA TYR A 235 -3.82 -17.49 3.34
C TYR A 235 -2.88 -18.70 3.39
N PHE A 236 -1.62 -18.48 3.78
CA PHE A 236 -0.57 -19.48 3.85
C PHE A 236 -0.39 -20.08 5.25
N GLY A 237 -1.21 -19.67 6.23
CA GLY A 237 -1.17 -20.20 7.59
C GLY A 237 -0.01 -19.68 8.46
N TYR A 238 0.54 -18.51 8.15
CA TYR A 238 1.54 -17.80 8.97
C TYR A 238 1.20 -16.31 9.08
N GLU A 239 1.99 -15.54 9.84
CA GLU A 239 1.83 -14.08 9.92
C GLU A 239 3.05 -13.37 9.33
N THR A 240 2.83 -12.44 8.40
CA THR A 240 3.89 -11.60 7.80
C THR A 240 4.32 -10.45 8.72
N GLU A 241 3.43 -10.08 9.65
CA GLU A 241 3.44 -8.85 10.45
C GLU A 241 3.22 -7.54 9.66
N PHE A 242 2.88 -7.60 8.37
CA PHE A 242 2.52 -6.41 7.62
C PHE A 242 1.21 -5.78 8.13
N ALA A 243 1.18 -4.45 8.13
CA ALA A 243 0.03 -3.64 8.54
C ALA A 243 -0.56 -2.93 7.32
N CYS A 244 -1.86 -3.13 7.07
CA CYS A 244 -2.58 -2.42 6.01
C CYS A 244 -3.05 -1.04 6.51
N ASN A 245 -2.92 -0.02 5.67
CA ASN A 245 -3.47 1.31 5.96
C ASN A 245 -5.00 1.27 6.00
N PRO A 246 -5.63 1.82 7.04
CA PRO A 246 -7.08 1.78 7.19
C PRO A 246 -7.87 2.55 6.10
N THR A 247 -7.21 3.37 5.28
CA THR A 247 -7.85 4.14 4.19
C THR A 247 -7.36 3.78 2.78
N GLU A 248 -6.38 2.89 2.64
CA GLU A 248 -5.74 2.58 1.34
C GLU A 248 -5.40 1.08 1.29
N TRP A 249 -6.13 0.31 0.48
CA TRP A 249 -5.97 -1.15 0.42
C TRP A 249 -4.61 -1.62 -0.12
N TRP A 250 -3.95 -0.82 -0.94
CA TRP A 250 -2.63 -1.11 -1.52
C TRP A 250 -1.47 -0.71 -0.61
N HIS A 251 -1.72 0.12 0.41
CA HIS A 251 -0.66 0.66 1.26
C HIS A 251 -0.45 -0.24 2.47
N TRP A 252 0.78 -0.72 2.59
CA TRP A 252 1.21 -1.61 3.67
C TRP A 252 2.47 -1.08 4.32
N SER A 253 2.70 -1.48 5.57
CA SER A 253 3.90 -1.09 6.30
C SER A 253 4.38 -2.16 7.27
N TYR A 254 5.67 -2.12 7.59
CA TYR A 254 6.30 -2.91 8.63
C TYR A 254 7.36 -2.11 9.37
N GLY A 255 7.14 -1.84 10.66
CA GLY A 255 8.12 -1.21 11.56
C GLY A 255 8.06 0.31 11.70
N ASP A 256 7.28 1.03 10.88
CA ASP A 256 7.02 2.46 11.11
C ASP A 256 5.88 2.72 12.12
N GLN A 257 5.54 3.99 12.32
CA GLN A 257 4.48 4.40 13.23
C GLN A 257 3.07 3.95 12.79
N LEU A 258 2.79 3.83 11.49
CA LEU A 258 1.52 3.31 11.01
C LEU A 258 1.42 1.81 11.33
N TRP A 259 2.50 1.07 11.11
CA TRP A 259 2.58 -0.34 11.50
C TRP A 259 2.37 -0.52 13.00
N ALA A 260 3.06 0.27 13.83
CA ALA A 260 2.92 0.17 15.27
C ALA A 260 1.48 0.47 15.71
N PHE A 261 0.83 1.46 15.10
CA PHE A 261 -0.57 1.79 15.36
C PHE A 261 -1.53 0.65 15.00
N VAL A 262 -1.42 0.09 13.79
CA VAL A 262 -2.33 -0.97 13.32
C VAL A 262 -2.11 -2.28 14.07
N LYS A 263 -0.86 -2.58 14.45
CA LYS A 263 -0.47 -3.81 15.18
C LYS A 263 -0.49 -3.64 16.70
N ASP A 264 -0.99 -2.51 17.21
CA ASP A 264 -1.08 -2.20 18.65
C ASP A 264 0.26 -2.38 19.38
N ARG A 265 1.33 -1.88 18.78
CA ARG A 265 2.70 -1.91 19.33
C ARG A 265 3.00 -0.60 20.04
N PRO A 266 3.70 -0.62 21.19
CA PRO A 266 3.99 0.58 21.97
C PRO A 266 5.00 1.51 21.29
N THR A 267 5.83 0.97 20.39
CA THR A 267 6.87 1.69 19.67
C THR A 267 6.95 1.22 18.23
N ALA A 268 7.26 2.14 17.32
CA ALA A 268 7.83 1.83 16.02
C ALA A 268 9.35 1.61 16.15
N PHE A 269 10.00 1.13 15.09
CA PHE A 269 11.45 0.95 15.07
C PHE A 269 12.14 1.52 13.83
N TYR A 270 11.43 1.90 12.77
CA TYR A 270 12.01 2.63 11.64
C TYR A 270 11.74 4.14 11.74
N SER A 271 12.81 4.92 11.62
CA SER A 271 12.78 6.36 11.38
C SER A 271 13.06 6.66 9.89
N ILE A 272 13.35 7.92 9.57
CA ILE A 272 13.75 8.39 8.24
C ILE A 272 14.87 7.50 7.71
N ALA A 273 14.69 7.02 6.48
CA ALA A 273 15.76 6.35 5.77
C ALA A 273 16.81 7.39 5.35
N LYS A 274 18.07 7.11 5.66
CA LYS A 274 19.22 7.96 5.35
C LYS A 274 19.94 7.46 4.11
#